data_AF-A0A3S3MJY0-F1
#
_entry.id   AF-A0A3S3MJY0-F1
#
_cell.length_a   1.000
_cell.length_b   1.000
_cell.length_c   1.000
_cell.angle_alpha   90.00
_cell.angle_beta   90.00
_cell.angle_gamma   90.00
#
_symmetry.space_group_name_H-M   'P 1'
#
loop_
_entity.id
_entity.type
_entity.pdbx_description
1 polymer ?
#
loop_
_entity_poly.entity_id
_entity_poly.type
_entity_poly.pdbx_seq_one_letter_code
_entity_poly.pdbx_strand_id
1 'polypeptide(L)'
;MATFEEAMQLIINQAESLSTKMSVEDKAEVTKAGAKVFEQALAYEVRNRHYRHRDTGEDPHLADSIVMKNKNIDGVKDGQSVVGWERSTEKGTHTKGYIANIINNGSRFPQFTTRSGRKYKKPGEVAVHADHFIEETRKNPIVQQGILKAEAEAMRKIINRKKK
;
A
#
# COMPACT_ATOMS: atom_id res chain seq x y z
N MET A 1 1.31 21.17 -45.26
CA MET A 1 1.48 19.79 -44.77
C MET A 1 2.53 19.83 -43.70
N ALA A 2 2.32 19.19 -42.56
CA ALA A 2 3.36 19.09 -41.55
C ALA A 2 4.55 18.30 -42.13
N THR A 3 5.77 18.73 -41.84
CA THR A 3 6.97 18.00 -42.27
C THR A 3 7.09 16.69 -41.48
N PHE A 4 7.90 15.76 -41.98
CA PHE A 4 8.19 14.52 -41.24
C PHE A 4 8.78 14.82 -39.85
N GLU A 5 9.66 15.81 -39.75
CA GLU A 5 10.26 16.25 -38.50
C GLU A 5 9.22 16.79 -37.51
N GLU A 6 8.30 17.65 -37.98
CA GLU A 6 7.20 18.17 -37.16
C GLU A 6 6.28 17.05 -36.65
N ALA A 7 6.00 16.05 -37.51
CA ALA A 7 5.20 14.89 -37.14
C ALA A 7 5.91 14.01 -36.08
N MET A 8 7.21 13.78 -36.22
CA MET A 8 8.00 13.03 -35.23
C MET A 8 8.11 13.79 -33.90
N GLN A 9 8.33 15.10 -33.94
CA GLN A 9 8.40 15.92 -32.73
C GLN A 9 7.08 15.92 -31.96
N LEU A 10 5.94 15.92 -32.67
CA LEU A 10 4.62 15.79 -32.04
C LEU A 10 4.47 14.47 -31.29
N ILE A 11 4.90 13.35 -31.88
CA ILE A 11 4.85 12.03 -31.23
C ILE A 11 5.71 12.02 -29.97
N ILE A 12 6.93 12.56 -30.03
CA ILE A 12 7.84 12.66 -28.87
C ILE A 12 7.18 13.49 -27.76
N ASN A 13 6.68 14.68 -28.09
CA ASN A 13 6.05 15.58 -27.12
C ASN A 13 4.82 14.92 -26.45
N GLN A 14 4.00 14.20 -27.22
CA GLN A 14 2.87 13.46 -26.69
C GLN A 14 3.32 12.33 -25.76
N ALA A 15 4.33 11.55 -26.17
CA ALA A 15 4.88 10.48 -25.33
C ALA A 15 5.47 11.02 -24.02
N GLU A 16 6.21 12.13 -24.07
CA GLU A 16 6.75 12.79 -22.87
C GLU A 16 5.64 13.27 -21.93
N SER A 17 4.59 13.90 -22.47
CA SER A 17 3.44 14.41 -21.68
C SER A 17 2.67 13.31 -20.94
N LEU A 18 2.76 12.07 -21.42
CA LEU A 18 2.12 10.89 -20.85
C LEU A 18 3.08 10.04 -19.99
N SER A 19 4.37 10.37 -19.97
CA SER A 19 5.38 9.62 -19.23
C SER A 19 6.16 10.54 -18.28
N THR A 20 7.29 11.08 -18.72
CA THR A 20 8.24 11.84 -17.93
C THR A 20 7.65 13.16 -17.42
N LYS A 21 6.88 13.85 -18.27
CA LYS A 21 6.26 15.16 -18.01
C LYS A 21 4.77 15.07 -17.63
N MET A 22 4.30 13.88 -17.23
CA MET A 22 2.94 13.73 -16.71
C MET A 22 2.75 14.58 -15.46
N SER A 23 1.59 15.26 -15.34
CA SER A 23 1.26 16.09 -14.19
C SER A 23 1.17 15.25 -12.90
N VAL A 24 1.34 15.91 -11.76
CA VAL A 24 1.26 15.27 -10.45
C VAL A 24 -0.13 14.66 -10.23
N GLU A 25 -1.18 15.33 -10.70
CA GLU A 25 -2.56 14.89 -10.61
C GLU A 25 -2.82 13.63 -11.43
N ASP A 26 -2.34 13.60 -12.68
CA ASP A 26 -2.48 12.42 -13.55
C ASP A 26 -1.68 11.23 -12.98
N LYS A 27 -0.45 11.48 -12.50
CA LYS A 27 0.37 10.46 -11.81
C LYS A 27 -0.37 9.90 -10.59
N ALA A 28 -0.94 10.78 -9.77
CA ALA A 28 -1.70 10.41 -8.58
C ALA A 28 -2.96 9.61 -8.94
N GLU A 29 -3.64 9.91 -10.06
CA GLU A 29 -4.80 9.14 -10.52
C GLU A 29 -4.41 7.70 -10.91
N VAL A 30 -3.29 7.55 -11.61
CA VAL A 30 -2.74 6.23 -11.98
C VAL A 30 -2.32 5.44 -10.75
N THR A 31 -1.45 5.99 -9.90
CA THR A 31 -0.93 5.26 -8.73
C THR A 31 -2.02 4.94 -7.72
N LYS A 32 -3.04 5.80 -7.58
CA LYS A 32 -4.21 5.52 -6.74
C LYS A 32 -4.98 4.29 -7.21
N ALA A 33 -5.10 4.09 -8.53
CA ALA A 33 -5.80 2.93 -9.08
C ALA A 33 -5.06 1.62 -8.73
N GLY A 34 -3.74 1.59 -8.91
CA GLY A 34 -2.89 0.47 -8.50
C GLY A 34 -2.92 0.23 -6.98
N ALA A 35 -2.79 1.30 -6.20
CA ALA A 35 -2.79 1.23 -4.74
C ALA A 35 -4.10 0.65 -4.17
N LYS A 36 -5.26 0.94 -4.77
CA LYS A 36 -6.53 0.32 -4.37
C LYS A 36 -6.54 -1.19 -4.55
N VAL A 37 -5.96 -1.70 -5.64
CA VAL A 37 -5.87 -3.15 -5.88
C VAL A 37 -4.96 -3.78 -4.83
N PHE A 38 -3.83 -3.15 -4.53
CA PHE A 38 -2.91 -3.64 -3.52
C PHE A 38 -3.51 -3.61 -2.11
N GLU A 39 -4.25 -2.56 -1.75
CA GLU A 39 -5.00 -2.44 -0.49
C GLU A 39 -5.97 -3.62 -0.31
N GLN A 40 -6.78 -3.92 -1.34
CA GLN A 40 -7.72 -5.04 -1.30
C GLN A 40 -7.02 -6.39 -1.18
N ALA A 41 -5.93 -6.59 -1.95
CA ALA A 41 -5.15 -7.81 -1.89
C ALA A 41 -4.47 -8.01 -0.52
N LEU A 42 -3.91 -6.94 0.04
CA LEU A 42 -3.29 -6.98 1.37
C LEU A 42 -4.32 -7.24 2.46
N ALA A 43 -5.49 -6.62 2.38
CA ALA A 43 -6.58 -6.88 3.31
C ALA A 43 -7.05 -8.34 3.24
N TYR A 44 -7.16 -8.91 2.04
CA TYR A 44 -7.49 -10.31 1.84
C TYR A 44 -6.44 -11.25 2.47
N GLU A 45 -5.15 -11.03 2.20
CA GLU A 45 -4.06 -11.85 2.76
C GLU A 45 -4.01 -11.77 4.29
N VAL A 46 -4.10 -10.56 4.84
CA VAL A 46 -4.11 -10.36 6.30
C VAL A 46 -5.33 -11.01 6.92
N ARG A 47 -6.49 -10.96 6.25
CA ARG A 47 -7.71 -11.60 6.74
C ARG A 47 -7.56 -13.12 6.74
N ASN A 48 -7.03 -13.72 5.67
CA ASN A 48 -6.84 -15.16 5.61
C ASN A 48 -5.87 -15.69 6.66
N ARG A 49 -4.80 -14.95 6.95
CA ARG A 49 -3.72 -15.39 7.85
C ARG A 49 -3.94 -15.04 9.32
N HIS A 50 -4.54 -13.88 9.58
CA HIS A 50 -4.57 -13.28 10.93
C HIS A 50 -5.97 -12.94 11.44
N TYR A 51 -7.02 -13.24 10.68
CA TYR A 51 -8.38 -13.07 11.18
C TYR A 51 -8.76 -14.25 12.07
N ARG A 52 -9.22 -13.94 13.27
CA ARG A 52 -9.87 -14.89 14.16
C ARG A 52 -11.27 -14.36 14.41
N HIS A 53 -12.29 -15.19 14.23
CA HIS A 53 -13.65 -14.87 14.66
C HIS A 53 -13.66 -14.75 16.18
N ARG A 54 -13.52 -13.52 16.66
CA ARG A 54 -13.74 -13.12 18.04
C ARG A 54 -14.57 -11.84 17.99
N ASP A 55 -15.43 -11.64 18.96
CA ASP A 55 -16.04 -10.34 19.20
C ASP A 55 -14.94 -9.39 19.67
N THR A 56 -14.25 -8.75 18.72
CA THR A 56 -13.44 -7.58 19.03
C THR A 56 -14.38 -6.46 19.41
N GLY A 57 -14.07 -5.77 20.52
CA GLY A 57 -14.71 -4.48 20.82
C GLY A 57 -14.38 -3.43 19.76
N GLU A 58 -14.45 -2.15 20.11
CA GLU A 58 -14.29 -1.02 19.16
C GLU A 58 -12.95 -0.97 18.39
N ASP A 59 -11.95 -1.76 18.79
CA ASP A 59 -10.62 -1.81 18.18
C ASP A 59 -10.61 -2.72 16.91
N PRO A 60 -10.46 -2.15 15.70
CA PRO A 60 -10.57 -2.88 14.44
C PRO A 60 -9.50 -3.96 14.31
N HIS A 61 -9.78 -5.01 13.53
CA HIS A 61 -8.79 -6.02 13.20
C HIS A 61 -7.66 -5.43 12.35
N LEU A 62 -6.55 -6.17 12.28
CA LEU A 62 -5.39 -5.79 11.46
C LEU A 62 -5.76 -5.62 9.98
N ALA A 63 -6.62 -6.50 9.44
CA ALA A 63 -7.08 -6.41 8.06
C ALA A 63 -7.97 -5.18 7.81
N ASP A 64 -8.82 -4.82 8.79
CA ASP A 64 -9.81 -3.75 8.65
C ASP A 64 -9.21 -2.34 8.86
N SER A 65 -7.95 -2.26 9.28
CA SER A 65 -7.23 -1.01 9.55
C SER A 65 -6.19 -0.67 8.48
N ILE A 66 -6.14 -1.42 7.38
CA ILE A 66 -5.34 -1.08 6.21
C ILE A 66 -6.00 0.10 5.50
N VAL A 67 -5.19 1.09 5.16
CA VAL A 67 -5.59 2.32 4.49
C VAL A 67 -4.68 2.59 3.30
N MET A 68 -5.29 3.06 2.22
CA MET A 68 -4.59 3.70 1.12
C MET A 68 -4.63 5.22 1.25
N LYS A 69 -3.47 5.86 1.06
CA LYS A 69 -3.33 7.31 0.92
C LYS A 69 -2.78 7.64 -0.46
N ASN A 70 -3.46 8.54 -1.17
CA ASN A 70 -3.00 9.08 -2.44
C ASN A 70 -2.00 10.23 -2.26
N LYS A 71 -0.99 9.96 -1.45
CA LYS A 71 0.09 10.84 -0.99
C LYS A 71 1.30 9.96 -0.69
N ASN A 72 2.50 10.53 -0.67
CA ASN A 72 3.69 9.84 -0.19
C ASN A 72 3.68 9.64 1.34
N ILE A 73 4.73 9.03 1.88
CA ILE A 73 4.86 8.71 3.31
C ILE A 73 4.88 9.95 4.22
N ASP A 74 5.32 11.10 3.69
CA ASP A 74 5.36 12.39 4.37
C ASP A 74 4.04 13.18 4.21
N GLY A 75 3.05 12.63 3.50
CA GLY A 75 1.76 13.26 3.29
C GLY A 75 1.73 14.31 2.17
N VAL A 76 2.78 14.37 1.34
CA VAL A 76 2.89 15.25 0.18
C VAL A 76 2.22 14.61 -1.04
N LYS A 77 1.53 15.43 -1.85
CA LYS A 77 0.96 15.00 -3.14
C LYS A 77 2.01 15.20 -4.23
N ASP A 78 2.75 14.14 -4.55
CA ASP A 78 3.81 14.13 -5.58
C ASP A 78 3.53 13.11 -6.70
N GLY A 79 2.35 12.49 -6.69
CA GLY A 79 1.95 11.46 -7.63
C GLY A 79 2.13 10.04 -7.08
N GLN A 80 2.74 9.88 -5.90
CA GLN A 80 2.84 8.59 -5.21
C GLN A 80 1.58 8.27 -4.40
N SER A 81 1.31 6.97 -4.24
CA SER A 81 0.30 6.44 -3.33
C SER A 81 0.94 5.42 -2.40
N VAL A 82 0.57 5.45 -1.12
CA VAL A 82 1.03 4.49 -0.12
C VAL A 82 -0.13 3.67 0.41
N VAL A 83 0.14 2.41 0.74
CA VAL A 83 -0.81 1.49 1.35
C VAL A 83 -0.15 0.89 2.59
N GLY A 84 -0.88 0.87 3.70
CA GLY A 84 -0.38 0.33 4.95
C GLY A 84 -1.34 0.64 6.09
N TRP A 85 -0.81 0.87 7.27
CA TRP A 85 -1.60 1.24 8.44
C TRP A 85 -1.32 2.67 8.85
N GLU A 86 -2.34 3.34 9.38
CA GLU A 86 -2.18 4.67 9.94
C GLU A 86 -1.14 4.66 11.05
N ARG A 87 -0.28 5.68 11.08
CA ARG A 87 0.62 5.95 12.21
C ARG A 87 0.14 7.21 12.91
N SER A 88 -0.61 7.03 13.99
CA SER A 88 -1.07 8.14 14.83
C SER A 88 -0.71 7.90 16.29
N THR A 89 -0.36 8.99 16.98
CA THR A 89 -0.19 9.07 18.43
C THR A 89 -1.41 9.67 19.13
N GLU A 90 -2.44 10.05 18.37
CA GLU A 90 -3.66 10.64 18.93
C GLU A 90 -4.45 9.60 19.72
N LYS A 91 -4.93 10.00 20.90
CA LYS A 91 -5.73 9.16 21.79
C LYS A 91 -7.01 8.71 21.07
N GLY A 92 -7.26 7.40 21.05
CA GLY A 92 -8.39 6.80 20.34
C GLY A 92 -8.09 6.36 18.91
N THR A 93 -6.86 6.58 18.41
CA THR A 93 -6.48 6.05 17.09
C THR A 93 -5.97 4.62 17.19
N HIS A 94 -6.59 3.72 16.44
CA HIS A 94 -6.26 2.30 16.40
C HIS A 94 -5.10 2.02 15.42
N THR A 95 -3.91 2.56 15.74
CA THR A 95 -2.69 2.37 14.94
C THR A 95 -2.22 0.91 14.99
N LYS A 96 -2.37 0.17 13.88
CA LYS A 96 -1.91 -1.25 13.78
C LYS A 96 -0.57 -1.42 13.06
N GLY A 97 0.06 -0.35 12.58
CA GLY A 97 1.31 -0.44 11.81
C GLY A 97 2.47 -1.09 12.55
N TYR A 98 2.60 -0.86 13.87
CA TYR A 98 3.64 -1.53 14.66
C TYR A 98 3.37 -3.04 14.82
N ILE A 99 2.09 -3.44 14.89
CA ILE A 99 1.69 -4.86 14.97
C ILE A 99 2.00 -5.54 13.64
N ALA A 100 1.60 -4.92 12.53
CA ALA A 100 1.93 -5.40 11.18
C ALA A 100 3.44 -5.58 11.01
N ASN A 101 4.25 -4.62 11.47
CA ASN A 101 5.71 -4.70 11.40
C ASN A 101 6.27 -5.88 12.19
N ILE A 102 5.81 -6.08 13.43
CA ILE A 102 6.25 -7.18 14.29
C ILE A 102 5.88 -8.54 13.70
N ILE A 103 4.68 -8.66 13.11
CA ILE A 103 4.23 -9.91 12.50
C ILE A 103 5.00 -10.18 11.21
N ASN A 104 5.08 -9.18 10.31
CA ASN A 104 5.73 -9.32 9.01
C ASN A 104 7.22 -9.62 9.10
N ASN A 105 7.94 -8.94 9.99
CA ASN A 105 9.40 -9.08 10.12
C ASN A 105 9.82 -10.02 11.25
N GLY A 106 8.87 -10.47 12.06
CA GLY A 106 9.14 -11.16 13.30
C GLY A 106 9.72 -10.24 14.38
N SER A 107 9.75 -10.76 15.60
CA SER A 107 10.44 -10.09 16.70
C SER A 107 10.91 -11.07 17.75
N ARG A 108 12.09 -10.81 18.27
CA ARG A 108 12.71 -11.52 19.39
C ARG A 108 12.46 -10.74 20.68
N PHE A 109 11.19 -10.47 21.04
CA PHE A 109 10.89 -9.71 22.26
C PHE A 109 11.20 -10.53 23.52
N PRO A 110 12.06 -10.02 24.43
CA PRO A 110 12.31 -10.66 25.70
C PRO A 110 11.28 -10.28 26.79
N GLN A 111 10.29 -9.41 26.54
CA GLN A 111 9.38 -8.92 27.59
C GLN A 111 7.90 -8.90 27.15
N PHE A 112 7.00 -9.34 28.03
CA PHE A 112 5.56 -9.13 27.91
C PHE A 112 4.94 -8.72 29.26
N THR A 113 3.91 -7.89 29.22
CA THR A 113 3.22 -7.40 30.42
C THR A 113 2.11 -8.37 30.81
N THR A 114 2.11 -8.82 32.05
CA THR A 114 1.02 -9.61 32.65
C THR A 114 0.30 -8.80 33.70
N ARG A 115 -0.87 -9.26 34.16
CA ARG A 115 -1.65 -8.62 35.24
C ARG A 115 -0.84 -8.43 36.53
N SER A 116 0.23 -9.22 36.73
CA SER A 116 1.13 -9.17 37.89
C SER A 116 2.47 -8.48 37.62
N GLY A 117 2.65 -7.79 36.48
CA GLY A 117 3.85 -7.02 36.15
C GLY A 117 4.53 -7.41 34.84
N ARG A 118 5.68 -6.77 34.55
CA ARG A 118 6.53 -7.08 33.37
C ARG A 118 7.25 -8.41 33.60
N LYS A 119 7.04 -9.38 32.70
CA LYS A 119 7.78 -10.66 32.71
C LYS A 119 8.76 -10.70 31.55
N TYR A 120 9.92 -11.27 31.82
CA TYR A 120 10.91 -11.59 30.79
C TYR A 120 10.68 -13.02 30.31
N LYS A 121 10.75 -13.28 29.00
CA LYS A 121 10.79 -14.66 28.49
C LYS A 121 12.12 -15.30 28.84
N LYS A 122 12.10 -16.59 29.18
CA LYS A 122 13.33 -17.37 29.38
C LYS A 122 14.12 -17.43 28.07
N PRO A 123 15.45 -17.58 28.11
CA PRO A 123 16.23 -17.95 26.93
C PRO A 123 15.59 -19.17 26.26
N GLY A 124 15.08 -19.01 25.03
CA GLY A 124 14.43 -20.08 24.24
C GLY A 124 12.92 -19.98 24.05
N GLU A 125 12.20 -19.01 24.63
CA GLU A 125 10.74 -18.91 24.47
C GLU A 125 10.26 -17.83 23.46
N VAL A 126 9.14 -18.18 22.82
CA VAL A 126 8.54 -17.75 21.55
C VAL A 126 8.90 -16.33 21.05
N ALA A 127 9.74 -16.32 20.00
CA ALA A 127 9.84 -15.26 19.01
C ALA A 127 8.54 -15.18 18.19
N VAL A 128 8.12 -13.97 17.80
CA VAL A 128 7.17 -13.85 16.68
C VAL A 128 7.96 -14.23 15.44
N HIS A 129 7.58 -15.33 14.80
CA HIS A 129 8.15 -15.73 13.52
C HIS A 129 7.62 -14.79 12.44
N ALA A 130 8.54 -14.31 11.60
CA ALA A 130 8.20 -13.54 10.43
C ALA A 130 7.36 -14.40 9.48
N ASP A 131 6.30 -13.83 8.94
CA ASP A 131 5.42 -14.47 7.96
C ASP A 131 5.38 -13.74 6.61
N HIS A 132 6.12 -12.63 6.51
CA HIS A 132 6.42 -11.89 5.29
C HIS A 132 5.20 -11.57 4.40
N PHE A 133 3.99 -11.50 4.97
CA PHE A 133 2.75 -11.40 4.18
C PHE A 133 2.71 -10.14 3.30
N ILE A 134 3.37 -9.04 3.69
CA ILE A 134 3.45 -7.82 2.89
C ILE A 134 4.31 -8.05 1.63
N GLU A 135 5.47 -8.68 1.81
CA GLU A 135 6.40 -8.97 0.72
C GLU A 135 5.81 -10.01 -0.25
N GLU A 136 5.17 -11.04 0.29
CA GLU A 136 4.48 -12.06 -0.51
C GLU A 136 3.32 -11.46 -1.31
N THR A 137 2.49 -10.60 -0.71
CA THR A 137 1.42 -9.89 -1.44
C THR A 137 2.00 -9.03 -2.57
N ARG A 138 3.11 -8.33 -2.32
CA ARG A 138 3.77 -7.45 -3.31
C ARG A 138 4.40 -8.23 -4.46
N LYS A 139 4.92 -9.43 -4.17
CA LYS A 139 5.53 -10.32 -5.17
C LYS A 139 4.53 -11.22 -5.88
N ASN A 140 3.29 -11.30 -5.41
CA ASN A 140 2.25 -12.13 -6.01
C ASN A 140 1.97 -11.68 -7.47
N PRO A 141 2.19 -12.54 -8.48
CA PRO A 141 2.00 -12.18 -9.88
C PRO A 141 0.58 -11.74 -10.23
N ILE A 142 -0.44 -12.33 -9.58
CA ILE A 142 -1.84 -11.98 -9.79
C ILE A 142 -2.10 -10.55 -9.31
N VAL A 143 -1.55 -10.20 -8.14
CA VAL A 143 -1.66 -8.85 -7.58
C VAL A 143 -0.93 -7.84 -8.46
N GLN A 144 0.29 -8.15 -8.91
CA GLN A 144 1.05 -7.29 -9.83
C GLN A 144 0.32 -7.05 -11.15
N GLN A 145 -0.25 -8.10 -11.75
CA GLN A 145 -1.06 -7.97 -12.96
C GLN A 145 -2.32 -7.15 -12.73
N GLY A 146 -2.98 -7.32 -11.57
CA GLY A 146 -4.14 -6.52 -11.17
C GLY A 146 -3.82 -5.04 -11.06
N ILE A 147 -2.69 -4.71 -10.41
CA ILE A 147 -2.17 -3.34 -10.29
C ILE A 147 -1.93 -2.75 -11.68
N LEU A 148 -1.15 -3.44 -12.53
CA LEU A 148 -0.83 -2.97 -13.88
C LEU A 148 -2.09 -2.75 -14.74
N LYS A 149 -3.08 -3.64 -14.61
CA LYS A 149 -4.36 -3.50 -15.33
C LYS A 149 -5.13 -2.26 -14.88
N ALA A 150 -5.22 -2.02 -13.57
CA ALA A 150 -5.91 -0.86 -13.02
C ALA A 150 -5.21 0.46 -13.38
N GLU A 151 -3.88 0.49 -13.30
CA GLU A 151 -3.05 1.63 -13.72
C GLU A 151 -3.19 1.91 -15.22
N ALA A 152 -3.16 0.87 -16.06
CA ALA A 152 -3.37 1.00 -17.50
C ALA A 152 -4.77 1.53 -17.84
N GLU A 153 -5.81 1.12 -17.12
CA GLU A 153 -7.16 1.65 -17.31
C GLU A 153 -7.24 3.14 -16.93
N ALA A 154 -6.64 3.54 -15.81
CA ALA A 154 -6.57 4.94 -15.41
C ALA A 154 -5.79 5.77 -16.44
N MET A 155 -4.66 5.27 -16.92
CA MET A 155 -3.86 5.91 -17.96
C MET A 155 -4.63 6.06 -19.28
N ARG A 156 -5.41 5.05 -19.69
CA ARG A 156 -6.31 5.14 -20.86
C ARG A 156 -7.34 6.24 -20.71
N LYS A 157 -7.93 6.41 -19.52
CA LYS A 157 -8.88 7.51 -19.24
C LYS A 157 -8.21 8.87 -19.39
N ILE A 158 -6.99 9.04 -18.86
CA ILE A 158 -6.20 10.26 -19.00
C ILE A 158 -5.91 10.57 -20.48
N ILE A 159 -5.43 9.58 -21.23
CA ILE A 159 -5.15 9.71 -22.68
C ILE A 159 -6.40 10.17 -23.43
N ASN A 160 -7.55 9.55 -23.16
CA ASN A 160 -8.80 9.89 -23.80
C ASN A 160 -9.29 11.30 -23.45
N ARG A 161 -9.01 11.80 -22.23
CA ARG A 161 -9.30 13.20 -21.86
C ARG A 161 -8.42 14.19 -22.63
N LYS A 162 -7.14 13.88 -22.83
CA LYS A 162 -6.17 14.75 -23.52
C LYS A 162 -6.30 14.76 -25.04
N LYS A 163 -6.99 13.78 -25.63
CA LYS A 163 -7.28 13.72 -27.08
C LYS A 163 -8.49 14.56 -27.49
N LYS A 164 -9.35 14.95 -26.54
CA LYS A 164 -10.47 15.87 -26.77
C LYS A 164 -9.97 17.30 -26.68
#